data_AF-A0A0S7XLV9-F1
#
_entry.id   AF-A0A0S7XLV9-F1
#
_cell.length_a   1.000
_cell.length_b   1.000
_cell.length_c   1.000
_cell.angle_alpha   90.00
_cell.angle_beta   90.00
_cell.angle_gamma   90.00
#
_symmetry.space_group_name_H-M   'P 1'
#
loop_
_entity.id
_entity.type
_entity.pdbx_description
1 polymer ?
#
loop_
_entity_poly.entity_id
_entity_poly.type
_entity_poly.pdbx_seq_one_letter_code
_entity_poly.pdbx_strand_id
1 'polypeptide(L)'
;MRKSESLSIVGLVGVLCVLIISIFLAGCGKKTEIKEEEKTPVTEMKKPGVTGIREFHQVLYPVWHDYFPQGDFQSIRKAIPEFKEATKILTQAELPQFYHNVKDDFEAKRKNLALSVEKMESVAQTGDDKELAKAVEEMHTSFERMARVLAPRIRELEQFHLVLYPLWHQAMPNKDYQAIKAAVPPLESKMEALMQAQLSRRFSGIESQFVEKREALRLSVKDLAEVCRQNKDDKMIDKLTVMHDAYRELDQVFE
;
A
#
# COMPACT_ATOMS: atom_id res chain seq x y z
N MET A 1 2.21 1.99 94.12
CA MET A 1 2.15 1.57 92.70
C MET A 1 3.18 2.35 91.87
N ARG A 2 3.62 1.84 90.72
CA ARG A 2 4.32 2.62 89.66
C ARG A 2 3.26 3.45 88.89
N LYS A 3 3.55 4.54 88.15
CA LYS A 3 4.78 5.12 87.56
C LYS A 3 4.86 6.64 87.95
N SER A 4 5.92 7.46 87.83
CA SER A 4 7.04 7.61 86.87
C SER A 4 6.57 8.04 85.46
N GLU A 5 7.17 8.94 84.68
CA GLU A 5 8.13 10.08 84.83
C GLU A 5 7.51 11.25 84.00
N SER A 6 7.67 12.57 84.19
CA SER A 6 8.72 13.51 84.64
C SER A 6 9.78 13.92 83.61
N LEU A 7 9.64 15.16 83.08
CA LEU A 7 10.64 16.05 82.43
C LEU A 7 11.16 15.69 81.02
N SER A 8 11.79 16.58 80.22
CA SER A 8 11.68 18.06 79.96
C SER A 8 12.78 18.55 78.98
N ILE A 9 12.69 19.80 78.47
CA ILE A 9 13.80 20.65 77.90
C ILE A 9 14.35 20.14 76.54
N VAL A 10 14.85 20.92 75.55
CA VAL A 10 15.35 22.31 75.32
C VAL A 10 14.30 23.11 74.48
N GLY A 11 14.31 24.42 74.11
CA GLY A 11 15.26 25.56 74.05
C GLY A 11 15.84 25.77 72.63
N LEU A 12 16.51 26.86 72.21
CA LEU A 12 16.66 28.27 72.67
C LEU A 12 17.49 29.03 71.57
N VAL A 13 17.29 30.35 71.35
CA VAL A 13 18.09 31.24 70.45
C VAL A 13 17.93 30.95 68.92
N GLY A 14 17.92 31.93 68.00
CA GLY A 14 17.90 33.40 68.13
C GLY A 14 17.96 34.13 66.77
N VAL A 15 17.99 35.47 66.83
CA VAL A 15 17.96 36.40 65.68
C VAL A 15 19.35 36.65 65.10
N LEU A 16 19.54 36.62 63.76
CA LEU A 16 20.19 37.71 62.98
C LEU A 16 20.00 37.58 61.45
N CYS A 17 20.17 38.71 60.76
CA CYS A 17 20.13 39.00 59.31
C CYS A 17 20.70 37.95 58.34
N VAL A 18 20.11 37.87 57.13
CA VAL A 18 20.72 38.38 55.87
C VAL A 18 19.61 38.93 54.96
N LEU A 19 19.87 40.07 54.30
CA LEU A 19 19.06 40.63 53.21
C LEU A 19 19.48 40.00 51.87
N ILE A 20 18.61 39.25 51.19
CA ILE A 20 18.83 38.87 49.78
C ILE A 20 17.63 39.36 48.95
N ILE A 21 17.92 40.34 48.10
CA ILE A 21 16.99 40.87 47.11
C ILE A 21 17.01 39.92 45.90
N SER A 22 15.99 39.07 45.79
CA SER A 22 15.79 38.20 44.63
C SER A 22 14.79 38.84 43.66
N ILE A 23 15.32 39.58 42.68
CA ILE A 23 14.51 40.15 41.57
C ILE A 23 14.06 39.01 40.66
N PHE A 24 12.89 38.43 40.94
CA PHE A 24 12.22 37.59 39.95
C PHE A 24 11.58 38.47 38.89
N LEU A 25 12.27 38.56 37.75
CA LEU A 25 11.78 39.24 36.55
C LEU A 25 10.43 38.68 36.14
N ALA A 26 9.45 39.55 35.93
CA ALA A 26 8.16 39.21 35.32
C ALA A 26 8.34 38.91 33.82
N GLY A 27 9.00 37.80 33.52
CA GLY A 27 9.17 37.30 32.17
C GLY A 27 7.81 37.00 31.56
N CYS A 28 7.36 37.86 30.65
CA CYS A 28 6.13 37.66 29.90
C CYS A 28 6.30 36.41 29.03
N GLY A 29 5.84 35.26 29.53
CA GLY A 29 5.77 34.01 28.81
C GLY A 29 4.81 34.15 27.64
N LYS A 30 5.33 34.60 26.49
CA LYS A 30 4.67 34.37 25.20
C LYS A 30 4.42 32.87 25.12
N LYS A 31 3.15 32.46 25.14
CA LYS A 31 2.77 31.15 24.64
C LYS A 31 3.28 31.08 23.21
N THR A 32 4.28 30.24 22.96
CA THR A 32 4.61 29.83 21.60
C THR A 32 3.42 29.02 21.12
N GLU A 33 2.50 29.69 20.45
CA GLU A 33 1.38 29.07 19.77
C GLU A 33 1.99 28.20 18.67
N ILE A 34 2.08 26.90 18.96
CA ILE A 34 2.48 25.90 17.96
C ILE A 34 1.36 25.92 16.93
N LYS A 35 1.61 26.57 15.80
CA LYS A 35 0.85 26.27 14.58
C LYS A 35 1.06 24.79 14.31
N GLU A 36 0.02 24.00 14.49
CA GLU A 36 -0.11 22.77 13.73
C GLU A 36 0.02 23.17 12.26
N GLU A 37 0.96 22.57 11.54
CA GLU A 37 0.99 22.72 10.10
C GLU A 37 -0.32 22.15 9.56
N GLU A 38 -1.04 22.93 8.75
CA GLU A 38 -2.30 22.52 8.14
C GLU A 38 -2.02 21.39 7.15
N LYS A 39 -1.96 20.17 7.67
CA LYS A 39 -1.54 18.99 6.95
C LYS A 39 -2.60 18.64 5.91
N THR A 40 -2.33 19.03 4.66
CA THR A 40 -3.18 18.74 3.50
C THR A 40 -3.63 17.28 3.54
N PRO A 41 -4.95 16.99 3.58
CA PRO A 41 -5.42 15.62 3.72
C PRO A 41 -4.99 14.74 2.53
N VAL A 42 -4.70 13.46 2.80
CA VAL A 42 -4.30 12.51 1.75
C VAL A 42 -5.55 12.01 1.03
N THR A 43 -5.81 12.58 -0.16
CA THR A 43 -7.01 12.30 -0.97
C THR A 43 -6.79 11.29 -2.11
N GLU A 44 -5.55 10.96 -2.45
CA GLU A 44 -5.19 9.90 -3.40
C GLU A 44 -3.77 9.40 -3.09
N MET A 45 -3.53 8.09 -3.21
CA MET A 45 -2.20 7.49 -3.06
C MET A 45 -1.59 7.08 -4.42
N LYS A 46 -0.26 7.02 -4.51
CA LYS A 46 0.42 6.38 -5.64
C LYS A 46 0.40 4.86 -5.46
N LYS A 47 0.13 4.11 -6.54
CA LYS A 47 0.23 2.64 -6.54
C LYS A 47 1.63 2.20 -6.07
N PRO A 48 1.75 1.35 -5.03
CA PRO A 48 3.04 0.93 -4.55
C PRO A 48 3.69 -0.06 -5.52
N GLY A 49 4.99 0.10 -5.78
CA GLY A 49 5.78 -0.87 -6.54
C GLY A 49 6.08 -2.13 -5.72
N VAL A 50 6.52 -3.19 -6.40
CA VAL A 50 7.09 -4.39 -5.75
C VAL A 50 8.55 -4.51 -6.18
N THR A 51 9.45 -4.56 -5.19
CA THR A 51 10.90 -4.63 -5.39
C THR A 51 11.30 -5.87 -6.19
N GLY A 52 12.32 -5.77 -7.04
CA GLY A 52 12.85 -6.88 -7.81
C GLY A 52 12.16 -7.12 -9.16
N ILE A 53 10.93 -6.64 -9.38
CA ILE A 53 10.24 -6.83 -10.67
C ILE A 53 10.92 -6.04 -11.79
N ARG A 54 11.30 -4.78 -11.52
CA ARG A 54 12.03 -3.95 -12.48
C ARG A 54 13.44 -4.50 -12.71
N GLU A 55 14.10 -4.90 -11.63
CA GLU A 55 15.47 -5.41 -11.65
C GLU A 55 15.55 -6.73 -12.44
N PHE A 56 14.56 -7.62 -12.28
CA PHE A 56 14.41 -8.82 -13.11
C PHE A 56 14.11 -8.46 -14.57
N HIS A 57 13.20 -7.51 -14.82
CA HIS A 57 12.89 -7.07 -16.17
C HIS A 57 14.10 -6.45 -16.89
N GLN A 58 15.02 -5.78 -16.18
CA GLN A 58 16.24 -5.22 -16.74
C GLN A 58 17.20 -6.29 -17.29
N VAL A 59 17.27 -7.47 -16.66
CA VAL A 59 18.02 -8.63 -17.17
C VAL A 59 17.25 -9.34 -18.28
N LEU A 60 15.93 -9.50 -18.10
CA LEU A 60 15.04 -10.17 -19.06
C LEU A 60 14.97 -9.46 -20.42
N TYR A 61 14.94 -8.12 -20.42
CA TYR A 61 14.68 -7.32 -21.61
C TYR A 61 15.66 -7.61 -22.77
N PRO A 62 17.00 -7.46 -22.63
CA PRO A 62 17.93 -7.78 -23.72
C PRO A 62 17.97 -9.27 -24.04
N VAL A 63 17.77 -10.14 -23.05
CA VAL A 63 17.70 -11.60 -23.27
C VAL A 63 16.53 -11.97 -24.19
N TRP A 64 15.36 -11.38 -23.97
CA TRP A 64 14.13 -11.69 -24.71
C TRP A 64 13.96 -10.91 -26.03
N HIS A 65 14.38 -9.64 -26.07
CA HIS A 65 14.19 -8.79 -27.24
C HIS A 65 15.40 -8.76 -28.19
N ASP A 66 16.63 -8.94 -27.69
CA ASP A 66 17.84 -8.87 -28.50
C ASP A 66 18.48 -10.25 -28.71
N TYR A 67 18.90 -10.94 -27.65
CA TYR A 67 19.71 -12.16 -27.76
C TYR A 67 18.92 -13.37 -28.27
N PHE A 68 17.73 -13.63 -27.73
CA PHE A 68 16.90 -14.79 -28.11
C PHE A 68 16.44 -14.74 -29.58
N PRO A 69 15.94 -13.61 -30.13
CA PRO A 69 15.59 -13.52 -31.55
C PRO A 69 16.80 -13.62 -32.51
N GLN A 70 18.00 -13.28 -32.04
CA GLN A 70 19.26 -13.41 -32.81
C GLN A 70 19.91 -14.80 -32.67
N GLY A 71 19.47 -15.64 -31.74
CA GLY A 71 20.12 -16.92 -31.42
C GLY A 71 21.47 -16.75 -30.71
N ASP A 72 21.72 -15.64 -30.02
CA ASP A 72 22.94 -15.45 -29.21
C ASP A 72 22.83 -16.19 -27.87
N PHE A 73 22.84 -17.52 -27.95
CA PHE A 73 22.84 -18.40 -26.79
C PHE A 73 24.10 -18.21 -25.91
N GLN A 74 25.19 -17.64 -26.44
CA GLN A 74 26.35 -17.33 -25.61
C GLN A 74 26.05 -16.19 -24.64
N SER A 75 25.38 -15.12 -25.08
CA SER A 75 24.98 -14.01 -24.20
C SER A 75 23.81 -14.38 -23.29
N ILE A 76 22.90 -15.26 -23.72
CA ILE A 76 21.88 -15.85 -22.84
C ILE A 76 22.53 -16.64 -21.69
N ARG A 77 23.54 -17.49 -21.98
CA ARG A 77 24.29 -18.25 -20.96
C ARG A 77 25.11 -17.32 -20.03
N LYS A 78 25.59 -16.17 -20.52
CA LYS A 78 26.26 -15.15 -19.68
C LYS A 78 25.31 -14.42 -18.72
N ALA A 79 24.03 -14.25 -19.06
CA ALA A 79 23.05 -13.54 -18.23
C ALA A 79 22.55 -14.31 -16.99
N ILE A 80 22.85 -15.62 -16.89
CA ILE A 80 22.38 -16.49 -15.80
C ILE A 80 22.70 -15.96 -14.38
N PRO A 81 23.91 -15.45 -14.06
CA PRO A 81 24.20 -14.93 -12.72
C PRO A 81 23.34 -13.70 -12.36
N GLU A 82 23.05 -12.85 -13.34
CA GLU A 82 22.20 -11.66 -13.15
C GLU A 82 20.75 -12.05 -12.90
N PHE A 83 20.21 -13.04 -13.63
CA PHE A 83 18.89 -13.59 -13.34
C PHE A 83 18.80 -14.18 -11.93
N LYS A 84 19.85 -14.84 -11.44
CA LYS A 84 19.88 -15.41 -10.08
C LYS A 84 19.83 -14.33 -9.00
N GLU A 85 20.61 -13.27 -9.12
CA GLU A 85 20.57 -12.17 -8.14
C GLU A 85 19.25 -11.39 -8.23
N ALA A 86 18.72 -11.12 -9.43
CA ALA A 86 17.42 -10.49 -9.59
C ALA A 86 16.26 -11.35 -9.03
N THR A 87 16.33 -12.68 -9.20
CA THR A 87 15.39 -13.66 -8.59
C THR A 87 15.48 -13.62 -7.07
N LYS A 88 16.69 -13.53 -6.50
CA LYS A 88 16.92 -13.41 -5.07
C LYS A 88 16.33 -12.11 -4.51
N ILE A 89 16.54 -10.97 -5.17
CA ILE A 89 15.92 -9.69 -4.80
C ILE A 89 14.38 -9.79 -4.84
N LEU A 90 13.81 -10.36 -5.91
CA LEU A 90 12.36 -10.50 -6.06
C LEU A 90 11.73 -11.49 -5.06
N THR A 91 12.39 -12.61 -4.76
CA THR A 91 11.91 -13.60 -3.76
C THR A 91 12.01 -13.09 -2.32
N GLN A 92 12.98 -12.21 -2.03
CA GLN A 92 13.11 -11.53 -0.74
C GLN A 92 12.23 -10.28 -0.61
N ALA A 93 11.63 -9.79 -1.70
CA ALA A 93 10.78 -8.60 -1.66
C ALA A 93 9.51 -8.81 -0.81
N GLU A 94 9.25 -7.85 0.08
CA GLU A 94 7.96 -7.71 0.76
C GLU A 94 6.88 -7.30 -0.25
N LEU A 95 5.69 -7.89 -0.14
CA LEU A 95 4.53 -7.49 -0.93
C LEU A 95 3.75 -6.40 -0.16
N PRO A 96 3.57 -5.18 -0.72
CA PRO A 96 2.80 -4.13 -0.05
C PRO A 96 1.36 -4.56 0.25
N GLN A 97 0.84 -4.16 1.41
CA GLN A 97 -0.51 -4.50 1.88
C GLN A 97 -1.64 -4.16 0.88
N PHE A 98 -1.41 -3.22 -0.05
CA PHE A 98 -2.29 -2.94 -1.19
C PHE A 98 -2.63 -4.19 -2.04
N TYR A 99 -1.74 -5.17 -2.12
CA TYR A 99 -1.89 -6.39 -2.92
C TYR A 99 -2.32 -7.62 -2.11
N HIS A 100 -2.83 -7.47 -0.88
CA HIS A 100 -3.12 -8.60 0.01
C HIS A 100 -4.07 -9.65 -0.61
N ASN A 101 -5.12 -9.23 -1.32
CA ASN A 101 -6.06 -10.12 -2.01
C ASN A 101 -5.39 -11.06 -3.04
N VAL A 102 -4.22 -10.69 -3.58
CA VAL A 102 -3.53 -11.47 -4.62
C VAL A 102 -2.22 -12.09 -4.13
N LYS A 103 -1.95 -12.04 -2.81
CA LYS A 103 -0.69 -12.49 -2.19
C LYS A 103 -0.36 -13.93 -2.55
N ASP A 104 -1.26 -14.87 -2.30
CA ASP A 104 -0.96 -16.31 -2.40
C ASP A 104 -0.69 -16.73 -3.85
N ASP A 105 -1.41 -16.15 -4.80
CA ASP A 105 -1.17 -16.38 -6.23
C ASP A 105 0.11 -15.70 -6.72
N PHE A 106 0.44 -14.50 -6.21
CA PHE A 106 1.72 -13.85 -6.46
C PHE A 106 2.89 -14.69 -5.93
N GLU A 107 2.80 -15.21 -4.70
CA GLU A 107 3.83 -16.05 -4.09
C GLU A 107 4.00 -17.39 -4.81
N ALA A 108 2.89 -18.04 -5.20
CA ALA A 108 2.92 -19.26 -6.00
C ALA A 108 3.60 -19.04 -7.37
N LYS A 109 3.24 -17.96 -8.09
CA LYS A 109 3.86 -17.66 -9.40
C LYS A 109 5.29 -17.15 -9.28
N ARG A 110 5.64 -16.42 -8.21
CA ARG A 110 7.02 -16.02 -7.87
C ARG A 110 7.92 -17.24 -7.61
N LYS A 111 7.40 -18.27 -6.93
CA LYS A 111 8.11 -19.56 -6.77
C LYS A 111 8.31 -20.26 -8.12
N ASN A 112 7.31 -20.29 -8.98
CA ASN A 112 7.42 -20.90 -10.31
C ASN A 112 8.45 -20.17 -11.20
N LEU A 113 8.55 -18.83 -11.10
CA LEU A 113 9.59 -18.06 -11.76
C LEU A 113 10.99 -18.48 -11.27
N ALA A 114 11.22 -18.59 -9.96
CA ALA A 114 12.51 -19.02 -9.42
C ALA A 114 12.90 -20.42 -9.95
N LEU A 115 11.98 -21.39 -9.92
CA LEU A 115 12.19 -22.73 -10.47
C LEU A 115 12.51 -22.72 -11.98
N SER A 116 11.92 -21.78 -12.75
CA SER A 116 12.22 -21.64 -14.17
C SER A 116 13.63 -21.07 -14.44
N VAL A 117 14.13 -20.21 -13.55
CA VAL A 117 15.52 -19.69 -13.61
C VAL A 117 16.53 -20.76 -13.20
N GLU A 118 16.24 -21.57 -12.17
CA GLU A 118 17.06 -22.73 -11.79
C GLU A 118 17.14 -23.76 -12.93
N LYS A 119 16.02 -24.03 -13.60
CA LYS A 119 16.00 -24.88 -14.81
C LYS A 119 16.83 -24.27 -15.94
N MET A 120 16.69 -22.97 -16.19
CA MET A 120 17.45 -22.25 -17.22
C MET A 120 18.96 -22.29 -16.93
N GLU A 121 19.39 -22.18 -15.67
CA GLU A 121 20.78 -22.38 -15.27
C GLU A 121 21.29 -23.81 -15.56
N SER A 122 20.53 -24.84 -15.16
CA SER A 122 20.91 -26.25 -15.37
C SER A 122 21.09 -26.57 -16.86
N VAL A 123 20.16 -26.10 -17.69
CA VAL A 123 20.22 -26.24 -19.14
C VAL A 123 21.32 -25.38 -19.76
N ALA A 124 21.57 -24.18 -19.23
CA ALA A 124 22.69 -23.32 -19.67
C ALA A 124 24.06 -23.98 -19.44
N GLN A 125 24.18 -24.90 -18.48
CA GLN A 125 25.41 -25.65 -18.17
C GLN A 125 25.55 -26.98 -18.93
N THR A 126 24.45 -27.70 -19.16
CA THR A 126 24.48 -29.11 -19.61
C THR A 126 23.68 -29.42 -20.89
N GLY A 127 22.74 -28.56 -21.27
CA GLY A 127 21.84 -28.77 -22.40
C GLY A 127 22.18 -27.96 -23.64
N ASP A 128 21.62 -28.37 -24.77
CA ASP A 128 21.83 -27.73 -26.08
C ASP A 128 21.12 -26.37 -26.21
N ASP A 129 21.34 -25.67 -27.32
CA ASP A 129 20.75 -24.34 -27.55
C ASP A 129 19.23 -24.36 -27.77
N LYS A 130 18.66 -25.48 -28.23
CA LYS A 130 17.22 -25.68 -28.39
C LYS A 130 16.54 -25.97 -27.06
N GLU A 131 17.20 -26.72 -26.18
CA GLU A 131 16.78 -26.89 -24.79
C GLU A 131 16.83 -25.56 -24.03
N LEU A 132 17.91 -24.78 -24.21
CA LEU A 132 18.04 -23.45 -23.60
C LEU A 132 16.99 -22.48 -24.14
N ALA A 133 16.71 -22.49 -25.45
CA ALA A 133 15.65 -21.68 -26.03
C ALA A 133 14.30 -21.93 -25.33
N LYS A 134 13.91 -23.19 -25.16
CA LYS A 134 12.70 -23.57 -24.43
C LYS A 134 12.73 -23.12 -22.96
N ALA A 135 13.89 -23.18 -22.30
CA ALA A 135 14.01 -22.71 -20.91
C ALA A 135 13.83 -21.18 -20.80
N VAL A 136 14.30 -20.40 -21.78
CA VAL A 136 14.03 -18.95 -21.88
C VAL A 136 12.54 -18.67 -22.05
N GLU A 137 11.85 -19.38 -22.95
CA GLU A 137 10.40 -19.23 -23.17
C GLU A 137 9.60 -19.56 -21.90
N GLU A 138 9.93 -20.65 -21.20
CA GLU A 138 9.30 -21.06 -19.94
C GLU A 138 9.54 -20.02 -18.83
N MET A 139 10.73 -19.43 -18.76
CA MET A 139 11.09 -18.40 -17.79
C MET A 139 10.40 -17.05 -18.08
N HIS A 140 10.42 -16.57 -19.33
CA HIS A 140 9.68 -15.37 -19.76
C HIS A 140 8.17 -15.53 -19.47
N THR A 141 7.58 -16.68 -19.85
CA THR A 141 6.18 -17.01 -19.56
C THR A 141 5.88 -17.00 -18.06
N SER A 142 6.82 -17.46 -17.23
CA SER A 142 6.65 -17.47 -15.77
C SER A 142 6.74 -16.05 -15.17
N PHE A 143 7.60 -15.19 -15.71
CA PHE A 143 7.69 -13.78 -15.34
C PHE A 143 6.41 -13.02 -15.73
N GLU A 144 5.94 -13.15 -16.97
CA GLU A 144 4.69 -12.54 -17.41
C GLU A 144 3.51 -12.94 -16.52
N ARG A 145 3.39 -14.24 -16.22
CA ARG A 145 2.32 -14.77 -15.37
C ARG A 145 2.37 -14.17 -13.97
N MET A 146 3.56 -14.07 -13.37
CA MET A 146 3.79 -13.45 -12.05
C MET A 146 3.46 -11.95 -12.07
N ALA A 147 4.00 -11.19 -13.01
CA ALA A 147 3.79 -9.74 -13.10
C ALA A 147 2.31 -9.38 -13.37
N ARG A 148 1.60 -10.22 -14.13
CA ARG A 148 0.18 -10.06 -14.45
C ARG A 148 -0.75 -10.20 -13.24
N VAL A 149 -0.29 -10.79 -12.12
CA VAL A 149 -1.06 -10.83 -10.85
C VAL A 149 -1.24 -9.42 -10.27
N LEU A 150 -0.26 -8.54 -10.47
CA LEU A 150 -0.26 -7.16 -9.96
C LEU A 150 -0.86 -6.15 -10.95
N ALA A 151 -1.33 -6.62 -12.11
CA ALA A 151 -1.96 -5.78 -13.12
C ALA A 151 -3.44 -5.53 -12.78
N PRO A 152 -3.96 -4.30 -12.96
CA PRO A 152 -5.35 -3.99 -12.67
C PRO A 152 -6.33 -4.88 -13.46
N ARG A 153 -7.42 -5.31 -12.82
CA ARG A 153 -8.53 -6.02 -13.48
C ARG A 153 -9.11 -5.17 -14.62
N ILE A 154 -9.43 -3.92 -14.29
CA ILE A 154 -9.65 -2.77 -15.19
C ILE A 154 -8.98 -1.52 -14.56
N ARG A 155 -8.54 -0.57 -15.39
CA ARG A 155 -7.75 0.59 -14.94
C ARG A 155 -8.53 1.50 -13.99
N GLU A 156 -9.80 1.70 -14.27
CA GLU A 156 -10.67 2.67 -13.61
C GLU A 156 -11.04 2.22 -12.18
N LEU A 157 -11.16 0.91 -11.95
CA LEU A 157 -11.39 0.33 -10.62
C LEU A 157 -10.14 0.49 -9.73
N GLU A 158 -8.95 0.29 -10.28
CA GLU A 158 -7.69 0.58 -9.57
C GLU A 158 -7.54 2.07 -9.27
N GLN A 159 -7.90 2.95 -10.21
CA GLN A 159 -7.88 4.40 -9.98
C GLN A 159 -8.88 4.84 -8.89
N PHE A 160 -10.03 4.18 -8.76
CA PHE A 160 -10.94 4.36 -7.62
C PHE A 160 -10.33 3.82 -6.31
N HIS A 161 -9.72 2.64 -6.35
CA HIS A 161 -9.07 2.02 -5.17
C HIS A 161 -7.92 2.88 -4.62
N LEU A 162 -7.16 3.58 -5.47
CA LEU A 162 -6.10 4.51 -5.04
C LEU A 162 -6.62 5.74 -4.27
N VAL A 163 -7.93 6.03 -4.34
CA VAL A 163 -8.61 7.04 -3.51
C VAL A 163 -9.21 6.39 -2.25
N LEU A 164 -9.87 5.24 -2.40
CA LEU A 164 -10.50 4.51 -1.28
C LEU A 164 -9.50 3.96 -0.25
N TYR A 165 -8.37 3.40 -0.69
CA TYR A 165 -7.40 2.72 0.18
C TYR A 165 -6.87 3.60 1.33
N PRO A 166 -6.38 4.84 1.12
CA PRO A 166 -5.98 5.70 2.24
C PRO A 166 -7.16 6.11 3.13
N LEU A 167 -8.38 6.23 2.60
CA LEU A 167 -9.55 6.50 3.44
C LEU A 167 -9.85 5.34 4.39
N TRP A 168 -9.90 4.11 3.86
CA TRP A 168 -10.21 2.91 4.62
C TRP A 168 -9.11 2.54 5.63
N HIS A 169 -7.84 2.59 5.21
CA HIS A 169 -6.72 2.14 6.04
C HIS A 169 -6.03 3.25 6.86
N GLN A 170 -6.31 4.54 6.61
CA GLN A 170 -5.67 5.64 7.34
C GLN A 170 -6.67 6.67 7.89
N ALA A 171 -7.60 7.19 7.08
CA ALA A 171 -8.51 8.24 7.55
C ALA A 171 -9.53 7.69 8.56
N MET A 172 -10.21 6.59 8.23
CA MET A 172 -11.28 6.00 9.03
C MET A 172 -10.81 5.51 10.41
N PRO A 173 -9.68 4.78 10.58
CA PRO A 173 -9.20 4.36 11.90
C PRO A 173 -8.82 5.55 12.81
N ASN A 174 -8.34 6.64 12.21
CA ASN A 174 -7.97 7.86 12.93
C ASN A 174 -9.12 8.86 13.09
N LYS A 175 -10.32 8.55 12.55
CA LYS A 175 -11.49 9.46 12.47
C LYS A 175 -11.19 10.80 11.80
N ASP A 176 -10.34 10.80 10.77
CA ASP A 176 -10.04 11.98 9.96
C ASP A 176 -11.19 12.28 8.99
N TYR A 177 -12.25 12.89 9.53
CA TYR A 177 -13.41 13.32 8.76
C TYR A 177 -13.07 14.40 7.72
N GLN A 178 -11.96 15.13 7.87
CA GLN A 178 -11.54 16.12 6.88
C GLN A 178 -10.90 15.45 5.66
N ALA A 179 -10.10 14.40 5.83
CA ALA A 179 -9.65 13.56 4.72
C ALA A 179 -10.82 12.88 4.00
N ILE A 180 -11.81 12.37 4.73
CA ILE A 180 -13.01 11.76 4.12
C ILE A 180 -13.78 12.80 3.30
N LYS A 181 -14.03 14.02 3.84
CA LYS A 181 -14.66 15.13 3.11
C LYS A 181 -13.86 15.56 1.88
N ALA A 182 -12.54 15.74 2.03
CA ALA A 182 -11.65 16.19 0.95
C ALA A 182 -11.50 15.17 -0.19
N ALA A 183 -11.73 13.88 0.07
CA ALA A 183 -11.66 12.82 -0.92
C ALA A 183 -12.98 12.55 -1.66
N VAL A 184 -14.10 13.19 -1.28
CA VAL A 184 -15.37 13.06 -2.04
C VAL A 184 -15.23 13.50 -3.51
N PRO A 185 -14.67 14.68 -3.85
CA PRO A 185 -14.50 15.09 -5.25
C PRO A 185 -13.66 14.12 -6.10
N PRO A 186 -12.50 13.59 -5.66
CA PRO A 186 -11.83 12.55 -6.42
C PRO A 186 -12.61 11.23 -6.47
N LEU A 187 -13.29 10.79 -5.40
CA LEU A 187 -14.16 9.59 -5.45
C LEU A 187 -15.25 9.72 -6.54
N GLU A 188 -15.98 10.84 -6.56
CA GLU A 188 -16.99 11.13 -7.59
C GLU A 188 -16.35 11.14 -8.99
N SER A 189 -15.19 11.76 -9.16
CA SER A 189 -14.45 11.81 -10.43
C SER A 189 -13.96 10.43 -10.94
N LYS A 190 -13.38 9.59 -10.06
CA LYS A 190 -12.99 8.23 -10.44
C LYS A 190 -14.22 7.35 -10.72
N MET A 191 -15.33 7.57 -9.99
CA MET A 191 -16.57 6.83 -10.19
C MET A 191 -17.21 7.12 -11.55
N GLU A 192 -17.25 8.37 -12.01
CA GLU A 192 -17.74 8.72 -13.35
C GLU A 192 -16.85 8.12 -14.45
N ALA A 193 -15.52 8.07 -14.27
CA ALA A 193 -14.63 7.36 -15.18
C ALA A 193 -14.90 5.84 -15.19
N LEU A 194 -15.14 5.24 -14.01
CA LEU A 194 -15.49 3.82 -13.88
C LEU A 194 -16.87 3.49 -14.50
N MET A 195 -17.84 4.40 -14.45
CA MET A 195 -19.13 4.25 -15.16
C MET A 195 -18.97 4.23 -16.68
N GLN A 196 -17.96 4.91 -17.22
CA GLN A 196 -17.62 4.89 -18.65
C GLN A 196 -16.73 3.69 -19.06
N ALA A 197 -16.17 2.96 -18.08
CA ALA A 197 -15.30 1.82 -18.35
C ALA A 197 -16.05 0.71 -19.13
N GLN A 198 -15.41 0.20 -20.19
CA GLN A 198 -15.89 -0.92 -20.99
C GLN A 198 -15.09 -2.19 -20.64
N LEU A 199 -15.80 -3.32 -20.51
CA LEU A 199 -15.15 -4.61 -20.33
C LEU A 199 -14.55 -5.12 -21.64
N SER A 200 -13.27 -5.50 -21.62
CA SER A 200 -12.66 -6.22 -22.74
C SER A 200 -13.32 -7.60 -22.93
N ARG A 201 -13.34 -8.14 -24.16
CA ARG A 201 -14.03 -9.40 -24.53
C ARG A 201 -13.75 -10.59 -23.59
N ARG A 202 -12.60 -10.64 -22.91
CA ARG A 202 -12.28 -11.69 -21.90
C ARG A 202 -13.27 -11.76 -20.73
N PHE A 203 -14.06 -10.71 -20.52
CA PHE A 203 -14.98 -10.52 -19.41
C PHE A 203 -16.46 -10.44 -19.84
N SER A 204 -16.83 -10.81 -21.07
CA SER A 204 -18.23 -10.73 -21.51
C SER A 204 -19.19 -11.63 -20.71
N GLY A 205 -18.68 -12.69 -20.06
CA GLY A 205 -19.47 -13.55 -19.18
C GLY A 205 -19.87 -12.92 -17.83
N ILE A 206 -19.25 -11.81 -17.43
CA ILE A 206 -19.48 -11.14 -16.14
C ILE A 206 -20.14 -9.75 -16.28
N GLU A 207 -20.47 -9.32 -17.51
CA GLU A 207 -20.92 -7.96 -17.81
C GLU A 207 -22.16 -7.52 -17.01
N SER A 208 -23.15 -8.40 -16.86
CA SER A 208 -24.36 -8.10 -16.05
C SER A 208 -24.03 -7.87 -14.57
N GLN A 209 -23.17 -8.70 -13.98
CA GLN A 209 -22.75 -8.58 -12.58
C GLN A 209 -21.90 -7.33 -12.36
N PHE A 210 -21.00 -7.04 -13.30
CA PHE A 210 -20.16 -5.84 -13.27
C PHE A 210 -21.01 -4.57 -13.32
N VAL A 211 -22.02 -4.51 -14.19
CA VAL A 211 -22.94 -3.37 -14.27
C VAL A 211 -23.74 -3.20 -12.97
N GLU A 212 -24.26 -4.28 -12.39
CA GLU A 212 -24.99 -4.26 -11.11
C GLU A 212 -24.11 -3.73 -9.95
N LYS A 213 -22.95 -4.36 -9.72
CA LYS A 213 -22.06 -3.99 -8.60
C LYS A 213 -21.44 -2.61 -8.79
N ARG A 214 -21.18 -2.19 -10.03
CA ARG A 214 -20.73 -0.84 -10.34
C ARG A 214 -21.78 0.22 -10.03
N GLU A 215 -23.06 -0.05 -10.29
CA GLU A 215 -24.14 0.86 -9.93
C GLU A 215 -24.35 0.92 -8.40
N ALA A 216 -24.20 -0.20 -7.69
CA ALA A 216 -24.20 -0.22 -6.22
C ALA A 216 -23.07 0.65 -5.63
N LEU A 217 -21.84 0.53 -6.17
CA LEU A 217 -20.73 1.41 -5.80
C LEU A 217 -21.05 2.88 -6.13
N ARG A 218 -21.59 3.17 -7.32
CA ARG A 218 -22.00 4.53 -7.73
C ARG A 218 -23.06 5.15 -6.83
N LEU A 219 -23.92 4.34 -6.19
CA LEU A 219 -24.90 4.80 -5.22
C LEU A 219 -24.25 5.08 -3.85
N SER A 220 -23.41 4.17 -3.36
CA SER A 220 -22.71 4.36 -2.08
C SER A 220 -21.77 5.58 -2.05
N VAL A 221 -21.12 5.91 -3.18
CA VAL A 221 -20.36 7.16 -3.35
C VAL A 221 -21.25 8.40 -3.16
N LYS A 222 -22.45 8.43 -3.75
CA LYS A 222 -23.39 9.57 -3.61
C LYS A 222 -23.94 9.70 -2.18
N ASP A 223 -24.18 8.57 -1.52
CA ASP A 223 -24.58 8.53 -0.10
C ASP A 223 -23.49 9.08 0.83
N LEU A 224 -22.22 8.72 0.59
CA LEU A 224 -21.07 9.27 1.33
C LEU A 224 -20.94 10.78 1.08
N ALA A 225 -20.99 11.20 -0.18
CA ALA A 225 -20.94 12.61 -0.56
C ALA A 225 -22.04 13.45 0.12
N GLU A 226 -23.25 12.89 0.28
CA GLU A 226 -24.35 13.58 0.94
C GLU A 226 -24.17 13.69 2.46
N VAL A 227 -23.72 12.65 3.16
CA VAL A 227 -23.42 12.79 4.61
C VAL A 227 -22.25 13.76 4.84
N CYS A 228 -21.26 13.80 3.94
CA CYS A 228 -20.19 14.78 3.94
C CYS A 228 -20.70 16.22 3.79
N ARG A 229 -21.55 16.51 2.80
CA ARG A 229 -22.21 17.83 2.64
C ARG A 229 -23.01 18.22 3.87
N GLN A 230 -23.69 17.26 4.50
CA GLN A 230 -24.49 17.48 5.71
C GLN A 230 -23.67 17.62 7.01
N ASN A 231 -22.33 17.47 6.97
CA ASN A 231 -21.43 17.49 8.13
C ASN A 231 -21.89 16.54 9.28
N LYS A 232 -22.37 15.35 8.90
CA LYS A 232 -22.79 14.30 9.85
C LYS A 232 -21.66 13.31 10.08
N ASP A 233 -20.60 13.78 10.74
CA ASP A 233 -19.30 13.12 10.84
C ASP A 233 -19.41 11.66 11.33
N ASP A 234 -20.21 11.39 12.37
CA ASP A 234 -20.46 10.01 12.85
C ASP A 234 -21.02 9.07 11.76
N LYS A 235 -21.81 9.59 10.81
CA LYS A 235 -22.41 8.80 9.71
C LYS A 235 -21.47 8.59 8.52
N MET A 236 -20.33 9.28 8.49
CA MET A 236 -19.34 9.12 7.41
C MET A 236 -18.66 7.76 7.49
N ILE A 237 -18.46 7.24 8.71
CA ILE A 237 -17.91 5.90 8.96
C ILE A 237 -18.84 4.81 8.41
N ASP A 238 -20.15 4.91 8.69
CA ASP A 238 -21.17 3.98 8.16
C ASP A 238 -21.18 3.97 6.63
N LYS A 239 -21.21 5.16 6.00
CA LYS A 239 -21.27 5.27 4.53
C LYS A 239 -19.97 4.91 3.83
N LEU A 240 -18.82 5.20 4.43
CA LEU A 240 -17.51 4.73 3.94
C LEU A 240 -17.40 3.21 4.02
N THR A 241 -17.98 2.58 5.06
CA THR A 241 -18.05 1.10 5.16
C THR A 241 -18.90 0.50 4.05
N VAL A 242 -20.13 1.02 3.84
CA VAL A 242 -21.00 0.57 2.73
C VAL A 242 -20.33 0.77 1.36
N MET A 243 -19.56 1.85 1.17
CA MET A 243 -18.83 2.10 -0.07
C MET A 243 -17.61 1.18 -0.26
N HIS A 244 -16.90 0.85 0.82
CA HIS A 244 -15.81 -0.11 0.80
C HIS A 244 -16.29 -1.53 0.47
N ASP A 245 -17.40 -1.97 1.08
CA ASP A 245 -17.94 -3.30 0.80
C ASP A 245 -18.57 -3.38 -0.60
N ALA A 246 -19.22 -2.31 -1.09
CA ALA A 246 -19.65 -2.23 -2.49
C ALA A 246 -18.47 -2.25 -3.49
N TYR A 247 -17.32 -1.68 -3.12
CA TYR A 247 -16.08 -1.80 -3.91
C TYR A 247 -15.58 -3.25 -3.92
N ARG A 248 -15.58 -3.94 -2.77
CA ARG A 248 -15.17 -5.35 -2.68
C ARG A 248 -16.08 -6.27 -3.48
N GLU A 249 -17.41 -6.10 -3.37
CA GLU A 249 -18.36 -6.86 -4.19
C GLU A 249 -18.13 -6.66 -5.70
N LEU A 250 -17.65 -5.49 -6.14
CA LEU A 250 -17.32 -5.21 -7.54
C LEU A 250 -15.98 -5.82 -7.98
N ASP A 251 -14.94 -5.80 -7.12
CA ASP A 251 -13.64 -6.41 -7.41
C ASP A 251 -13.74 -7.94 -7.51
N GLN A 252 -14.58 -8.55 -6.66
CA GLN A 252 -14.87 -9.99 -6.67
C GLN A 252 -15.61 -10.49 -7.92
N VAL A 253 -16.18 -9.60 -8.75
CA VAL A 253 -16.74 -9.99 -10.07
C VAL A 253 -15.64 -10.44 -11.05
N PHE A 254 -14.36 -10.22 -10.73
CA PHE A 254 -13.20 -10.59 -11.55
C PHE A 254 -12.41 -11.81 -11.05
N GLU A 255 -12.97 -12.61 -10.13
CA GLU A 255 -12.39 -13.87 -9.60
C GLU A 255 -12.89 -15.12 -10.35
#